data_AF-A0A926HH01-F1
#
_entry.id   AF-A0A926HH01-F1
#
_cell.length_a   1.000
_cell.length_b   1.000
_cell.length_c   1.000
_cell.angle_alpha   90.00
_cell.angle_beta   90.00
_cell.angle_gamma   90.00
#
_symmetry.space_group_name_H-M   'P 1'
#
loop_
_entity.id
_entity.type
_entity.pdbx_description
1 polymer ?
#
loop_
_entity_poly.entity_id
_entity_poly.type
_entity_poly.pdbx_seq_one_letter_code
_entity_poly.pdbx_strand_id
1 'polypeptide(L)'
;MKVDGICGPRTKDVIQVFQVKQFGWKYADMKVEPGKQTIARLNEIVGSSVAGPPLPTVDVEVVDTGAEEAFKRLMTEHLERARHCIRAAQFDITRALPAVDQPDGPITQFSRKKLLERLNRHFDIDRARNPRQGLERLLSVFDNMEKVFQRPGGMWGDKAFVLYKGNIHRDRVGFTSLGGFYLPGSISRQKLRQDTIYITSAFAVTIAGKQRAGAGTILHELAHFCSGPQNFGHIVDHAYGNRDQPKVLHLSPEHKMQNAECYANYAIEVGTGSAAYYLWS
;
A
#
# COMPACT_ATOMS: atom_id res chain seq x y z
N MET A 1 -29.93 -19.17 -13.92
CA MET A 1 -29.52 -18.04 -14.78
C MET A 1 -28.70 -18.60 -15.93
N LYS A 2 -29.14 -18.43 -17.18
CA LYS A 2 -28.37 -18.82 -18.36
C LYS A 2 -27.39 -17.67 -18.62
N VAL A 3 -26.10 -17.90 -18.40
CA VAL A 3 -25.05 -16.94 -18.79
C VAL A 3 -25.06 -16.90 -20.31
N ASP A 4 -25.50 -15.78 -20.87
CA ASP A 4 -25.60 -15.56 -22.32
C ASP A 4 -24.23 -15.44 -22.99
N GLY A 5 -23.15 -15.23 -22.22
CA GLY A 5 -21.77 -15.33 -22.70
C GLY A 5 -21.38 -14.26 -23.72
N ILE A 6 -22.21 -13.22 -23.90
CA ILE A 6 -21.97 -12.17 -24.88
C ILE A 6 -21.17 -11.05 -24.23
N CYS A 7 -19.86 -11.08 -24.43
CA CYS A 7 -18.99 -9.99 -24.04
C CYS A 7 -19.21 -8.75 -24.93
N GLY A 8 -19.14 -7.55 -24.34
CA GLY A 8 -19.23 -6.28 -25.07
C GLY A 8 -18.01 -6.02 -25.98
N PRO A 9 -18.08 -5.02 -26.88
CA PRO A 9 -17.06 -4.77 -27.90
C PRO A 9 -15.63 -4.64 -27.35
N ARG A 10 -15.46 -3.87 -26.26
CA ARG A 10 -14.14 -3.68 -25.62
C ARG A 10 -13.53 -4.99 -25.10
N THR A 11 -14.36 -5.89 -24.57
CA THR A 11 -13.89 -7.18 -24.07
C THR A 11 -13.50 -8.10 -25.23
N LYS A 12 -14.26 -8.05 -26.33
CA LYS A 12 -13.93 -8.80 -27.56
C LYS A 12 -12.60 -8.33 -28.16
N ASP A 13 -12.33 -7.03 -28.17
CA ASP A 13 -11.06 -6.48 -28.66
C ASP A 13 -9.87 -6.99 -27.84
N VAL A 14 -10.00 -7.03 -26.51
CA VAL A 14 -8.95 -7.56 -25.63
C VAL A 14 -8.73 -9.05 -25.84
N ILE A 15 -9.81 -9.83 -26.00
CA ILE A 15 -9.71 -11.26 -26.32
C ILE A 15 -9.01 -11.46 -27.67
N GLN A 16 -9.35 -10.65 -28.67
CA GLN A 16 -8.73 -10.73 -29.99
C GLN A 16 -7.24 -10.45 -29.94
N VAL A 17 -6.82 -9.36 -29.28
CA VAL A 17 -5.41 -9.01 -29.13
C VAL A 17 -4.63 -10.14 -28.47
N PHE A 18 -5.21 -10.76 -27.44
CA PHE A 18 -4.62 -11.92 -26.79
C PHE A 18 -4.49 -13.11 -27.76
N GLN A 19 -5.56 -13.48 -28.47
CA GLN A 19 -5.56 -14.61 -29.40
C GLN A 19 -4.63 -14.41 -30.60
N VAL A 20 -4.59 -13.20 -31.19
CA VAL A 20 -3.65 -12.87 -32.27
C VAL A 20 -2.21 -13.07 -31.78
N LYS A 21 -1.92 -12.63 -30.55
CA LYS A 21 -0.59 -12.78 -29.95
C LYS A 21 -0.21 -14.23 -29.65
N GLN A 22 -1.16 -15.09 -29.27
CA GLN A 22 -0.88 -16.49 -28.91
C GLN A 22 -0.97 -17.47 -30.09
N PHE A 23 -1.87 -17.21 -31.04
CA PHE A 23 -2.24 -18.16 -32.09
C PHE A 23 -2.17 -17.57 -33.51
N GLY A 24 -1.99 -16.25 -33.65
CA GLY A 24 -2.06 -15.55 -34.94
C GLY A 24 -3.49 -15.23 -35.39
N TRP A 25 -3.62 -14.39 -36.42
CA TRP A 25 -4.91 -13.90 -36.93
C TRP A 25 -5.89 -15.00 -37.34
N LYS A 26 -5.37 -16.13 -37.85
CA LYS A 26 -6.19 -17.26 -38.30
C LYS A 26 -7.05 -17.88 -37.19
N TYR A 27 -6.68 -17.71 -35.92
CA TYR A 27 -7.34 -18.34 -34.78
C TYR A 27 -7.84 -17.32 -33.73
N ALA A 28 -7.99 -16.05 -34.13
CA ALA A 28 -8.49 -14.97 -33.28
C ALA A 28 -9.97 -14.67 -33.55
N ASP A 29 -10.85 -15.46 -32.92
CA ASP A 29 -12.30 -15.41 -33.09
C ASP A 29 -13.04 -14.53 -32.05
N MET A 30 -12.29 -13.87 -31.17
CA MET A 30 -12.77 -12.99 -30.10
C MET A 30 -13.65 -13.68 -29.05
N LYS A 31 -13.62 -15.02 -28.96
CA LYS A 31 -14.43 -15.81 -28.03
C LYS A 31 -13.59 -16.53 -26.98
N VAL A 32 -14.20 -16.71 -25.81
CA VAL A 32 -13.65 -17.53 -24.72
C VAL A 32 -14.67 -18.63 -24.43
N GLU A 33 -14.38 -19.82 -24.93
CA GLU A 33 -15.27 -20.98 -24.84
C GLU A 33 -14.66 -22.07 -23.94
N PRO A 34 -15.45 -22.73 -23.08
CA PRO A 34 -15.02 -23.91 -22.32
C PRO A 34 -14.38 -24.97 -23.21
N GLY A 35 -13.21 -25.47 -22.81
CA GLY A 35 -12.51 -26.55 -23.52
C GLY A 35 -11.77 -26.14 -24.81
N LYS A 36 -11.69 -24.84 -25.14
CA LYS A 36 -11.01 -24.35 -26.35
C LYS A 36 -9.64 -23.75 -26.07
N GLN A 37 -8.87 -23.51 -27.14
CA GLN A 37 -7.47 -23.10 -27.07
C GLN A 37 -7.25 -21.82 -26.25
N THR A 38 -8.19 -20.87 -26.24
CA THR A 38 -8.06 -19.64 -25.43
C THR A 38 -8.00 -19.95 -23.94
N ILE A 39 -8.88 -20.83 -23.43
CA ILE A 39 -8.88 -21.23 -22.02
C ILE A 39 -7.69 -22.13 -21.71
N ALA A 40 -7.37 -23.08 -22.59
CA ALA A 40 -6.19 -23.93 -22.44
C ALA A 40 -4.92 -23.08 -22.33
N ARG A 41 -4.76 -22.05 -23.18
CA ARG A 41 -3.60 -21.17 -23.17
C ARG A 41 -3.56 -20.21 -22.00
N LEU A 42 -4.72 -19.73 -21.53
CA LEU A 42 -4.80 -18.97 -20.28
C LEU A 42 -4.33 -19.85 -19.11
N ASN A 43 -4.77 -21.11 -19.06
CA ASN A 43 -4.33 -22.07 -18.05
C ASN A 43 -2.85 -22.43 -18.21
N GLU A 44 -2.32 -22.51 -19.43
CA GLU A 44 -0.88 -22.68 -19.68
C GLU A 44 -0.08 -21.45 -19.26
N ILE A 45 -0.53 -20.22 -19.51
CA ILE A 45 0.20 -19.02 -19.08
C ILE A 45 0.17 -18.90 -17.55
N VAL A 46 -0.94 -19.31 -16.94
CA VAL A 46 -1.08 -19.38 -15.48
C VAL A 46 -0.28 -20.56 -14.90
N GLY A 47 -0.10 -21.66 -15.65
CA GLY A 47 0.53 -22.91 -15.20
C GLY A 47 1.97 -23.17 -15.69
N SER A 48 2.49 -22.44 -16.67
CA SER A 48 3.80 -22.69 -17.32
C SER A 48 4.88 -21.77 -16.76
N SER A 49 5.00 -21.74 -15.44
CA SER A 49 6.33 -21.64 -14.86
C SER A 49 6.86 -23.06 -14.75
N VAL A 50 7.89 -23.37 -15.56
CA VAL A 50 8.73 -24.57 -15.59
C VAL A 50 8.36 -25.66 -16.62
N ALA A 51 9.21 -25.81 -17.64
CA ALA A 51 9.54 -27.10 -18.27
C ALA A 51 10.95 -27.08 -18.90
N GLY A 52 11.86 -27.85 -18.29
CA GLY A 52 13.12 -28.40 -18.82
C GLY A 52 13.21 -29.87 -18.33
N PRO A 53 14.13 -30.71 -18.85
CA PRO A 53 14.06 -32.19 -18.82
C PRO A 53 14.25 -32.79 -17.40
N PRO A 54 13.90 -34.09 -17.20
CA PRO A 54 13.30 -34.58 -15.97
C PRO A 54 14.32 -34.83 -14.85
N LEU A 55 13.96 -34.39 -13.64
CA LEU A 55 14.68 -34.67 -12.40
C LEU A 55 13.74 -35.43 -11.44
N PRO A 56 14.30 -36.18 -10.48
CA PRO A 56 13.64 -37.30 -9.82
C PRO A 56 12.38 -36.85 -9.06
N THR A 57 11.43 -37.78 -8.95
CA THR A 57 10.17 -37.62 -8.21
C THR A 57 10.42 -36.99 -6.84
N VAL A 58 9.99 -35.74 -6.70
CA VAL A 58 9.81 -35.07 -5.42
C VAL A 58 8.31 -34.86 -5.25
N ASP A 59 7.81 -35.21 -4.07
CA ASP A 59 6.42 -35.12 -3.68
C ASP A 59 5.79 -33.80 -4.12
N VAL A 60 4.56 -33.90 -4.63
CA VAL A 60 3.73 -32.76 -4.98
C VAL A 60 3.54 -31.91 -3.73
N GLU A 61 4.27 -30.80 -3.63
CA GLU A 61 3.97 -29.77 -2.63
C GLU A 61 2.60 -29.18 -3.00
N VAL A 62 1.61 -29.59 -2.20
CA VAL A 62 0.30 -28.99 -2.07
C VAL A 62 0.46 -27.47 -2.10
N VAL A 63 -0.25 -26.79 -3.01
CA VAL A 63 -0.43 -25.33 -2.92
C VAL A 63 -0.98 -25.07 -1.52
N ASP A 64 -0.17 -24.48 -0.65
CA ASP A 64 -0.51 -24.20 0.75
C ASP A 64 -1.57 -23.09 0.81
N THR A 65 -2.82 -23.48 0.51
CA THR A 65 -4.01 -22.66 0.70
C THR A 65 -4.16 -22.27 2.17
N GLY A 66 -3.58 -23.04 3.09
CA GLY A 66 -3.50 -22.73 4.51
C GLY A 66 -2.70 -21.46 4.80
N ALA A 67 -1.50 -21.33 4.24
CA ALA A 67 -0.65 -20.16 4.43
C ALA A 67 -1.27 -18.87 3.85
N GLU A 68 -1.89 -18.93 2.67
CA GLU A 68 -2.56 -17.76 2.10
C GLU A 68 -3.79 -17.34 2.90
N GLU A 69 -4.60 -18.29 3.37
CA GLU A 69 -5.75 -17.98 4.22
C GLU A 69 -5.33 -17.49 5.61
N ALA A 70 -4.27 -18.06 6.20
CA ALA A 70 -3.70 -17.57 7.45
C ALA A 70 -3.15 -16.15 7.30
N PHE A 71 -2.44 -15.88 6.20
CA PHE A 71 -1.96 -14.56 5.85
C PHE A 71 -3.11 -13.56 5.69
N LYS A 72 -4.18 -13.91 4.96
CA LYS A 72 -5.36 -13.05 4.80
C LYS A 72 -5.98 -12.70 6.15
N ARG A 73 -6.24 -13.68 7.02
CA ARG A 73 -6.82 -13.46 8.36
C ARG A 73 -5.96 -12.51 9.19
N LEU A 74 -4.65 -12.75 9.19
CA LEU A 74 -3.67 -11.94 9.88
C LEU A 74 -3.65 -10.51 9.34
N MET A 75 -3.72 -10.34 8.02
CA MET A 75 -3.76 -9.02 7.40
C MET A 75 -5.06 -8.27 7.68
N THR A 76 -6.22 -8.94 7.72
CA THR A 76 -7.52 -8.28 7.93
C THR A 76 -7.53 -7.39 9.17
N GLU A 77 -7.02 -7.88 10.31
CA GLU A 77 -7.00 -7.10 11.55
C GLU A 77 -6.10 -5.86 11.44
N HIS A 78 -4.90 -6.02 10.89
CA HIS A 78 -3.96 -4.91 10.72
C HIS A 78 -4.45 -3.89 9.70
N LEU A 79 -5.12 -4.34 8.63
CA LEU A 79 -5.72 -3.48 7.60
C LEU A 79 -6.87 -2.64 8.17
N GLU A 80 -7.78 -3.24 8.93
CA GLU A 80 -8.86 -2.49 9.60
C GLU A 80 -8.31 -1.48 10.60
N ARG A 81 -7.28 -1.85 11.36
CA ARG A 81 -6.62 -0.93 12.28
C ARG A 81 -5.90 0.21 11.56
N ALA A 82 -5.20 -0.08 10.47
CA ALA A 82 -4.57 0.95 9.64
C ALA A 82 -5.63 1.91 9.09
N ARG A 83 -6.76 1.40 8.60
CA ARG A 83 -7.88 2.20 8.10
C ARG A 83 -8.49 3.11 9.16
N HIS A 84 -8.69 2.59 10.38
CA HIS A 84 -9.13 3.40 11.52
C HIS A 84 -8.14 4.55 11.79
N CYS A 85 -6.83 4.27 11.79
CA CYS A 85 -5.79 5.27 12.02
C CYS A 85 -5.74 6.33 10.92
N ILE A 86 -5.92 5.94 9.64
CA ILE A 86 -5.99 6.86 8.50
C ILE A 86 -7.13 7.85 8.69
N ARG A 87 -8.34 7.37 9.00
CA ARG A 87 -9.51 8.23 9.21
C ARG A 87 -9.34 9.18 10.38
N ALA A 88 -8.75 8.69 11.47
CA ALA A 88 -8.43 9.52 12.62
C ALA A 88 -7.44 10.63 12.25
N ALA A 89 -6.39 10.31 11.48
CA ALA A 89 -5.42 11.29 10.96
C ALA A 89 -6.08 12.33 10.03
N GLN A 90 -6.94 11.91 9.09
CA GLN A 90 -7.70 12.81 8.22
C GLN A 90 -8.53 13.81 9.03
N PHE A 91 -9.25 13.32 10.05
CA PHE A 91 -10.05 14.16 10.93
C PHE A 91 -9.18 15.17 11.72
N ASP A 92 -8.07 14.73 12.30
CA ASP A 92 -7.17 15.58 13.09
C ASP A 92 -6.52 16.67 12.21
N ILE A 93 -6.08 16.34 10.99
CA ILE A 93 -5.53 17.31 10.02
C ILE A 93 -6.62 18.30 9.57
N THR A 94 -7.80 17.81 9.21
CA THR A 94 -8.93 18.67 8.76
C THR A 94 -9.32 19.67 9.84
N ARG A 95 -9.32 19.26 11.11
CA ARG A 95 -9.59 20.15 12.24
C ARG A 95 -8.51 21.21 12.44
N ALA A 96 -7.25 20.89 12.13
CA ALA A 96 -6.13 21.82 12.27
C ALA A 96 -5.99 22.81 11.10
N LEU A 97 -6.49 22.45 9.92
CA LEU A 97 -6.33 23.22 8.67
C LEU A 97 -6.81 24.69 8.74
N PRO A 98 -7.96 25.01 9.38
CA PRO A 98 -8.39 26.40 9.53
C PRO A 98 -7.51 27.21 10.49
N ALA A 99 -6.86 26.55 11.46
CA ALA A 99 -6.08 27.19 12.50
C ALA A 99 -4.64 27.51 12.08
N VAL A 100 -4.13 26.89 11.01
CA VAL A 100 -2.71 26.99 10.64
C VAL A 100 -2.24 28.42 10.33
N ASP A 101 -3.14 29.24 9.76
CA ASP A 101 -2.87 30.64 9.40
C ASP A 101 -3.33 31.64 10.47
N GLN A 102 -4.00 31.17 11.52
CA GLN A 102 -4.56 32.06 12.54
C GLN A 102 -3.49 32.37 13.60
N PRO A 103 -3.52 33.54 14.25
CA PRO A 103 -2.76 33.72 15.48
C PRO A 103 -3.34 32.84 16.60
N ASP A 104 -2.54 32.58 17.65
CA ASP A 104 -3.08 31.94 18.85
C ASP A 104 -4.13 32.85 19.51
N GLY A 105 -5.35 32.33 19.65
CA GLY A 105 -6.44 33.02 20.33
C GLY A 105 -6.40 32.89 21.86
N PRO A 106 -7.23 33.64 22.58
CA PRO A 106 -7.25 33.65 24.06
C PRO A 106 -7.79 32.36 24.68
N ILE A 107 -8.52 31.53 23.93
CA ILE A 107 -9.08 30.26 24.41
C ILE A 107 -8.07 29.13 24.17
N THR A 108 -7.42 28.67 25.23
CA THR A 108 -6.30 27.72 25.18
C THR A 108 -6.67 26.35 24.57
N GLN A 109 -7.90 25.87 24.78
CA GLN A 109 -8.34 24.54 24.33
C GLN A 109 -8.57 24.44 22.81
N PHE A 110 -8.86 25.56 22.15
CA PHE A 110 -8.97 25.66 20.69
C PHE A 110 -7.85 26.53 20.09
N SER A 111 -6.78 26.74 20.86
CA SER A 111 -5.61 27.46 20.36
C SER A 111 -4.99 26.72 19.18
N ARG A 112 -4.44 27.48 18.24
CA ARG A 112 -3.66 26.94 17.13
C ARG A 112 -2.56 26.03 17.65
N LYS A 113 -1.84 26.46 18.69
CA LYS A 113 -0.81 25.65 19.34
C LYS A 113 -1.31 24.26 19.74
N LYS A 114 -2.51 24.16 20.35
CA LYS A 114 -3.06 22.88 20.77
C LYS A 114 -3.51 22.02 19.59
N LEU A 115 -4.09 22.63 18.56
CA LEU A 115 -4.54 21.94 17.35
C LEU A 115 -3.37 21.40 16.52
N LEU A 116 -2.24 22.12 16.49
CA LEU A 116 -1.04 21.72 15.76
C LEU A 116 -0.04 20.93 16.59
N GLU A 117 -0.21 20.83 17.92
CA GLU A 117 0.77 20.21 18.84
C GLU A 117 1.24 18.84 18.33
N ARG A 118 0.29 17.96 17.97
CA ARG A 118 0.61 16.61 17.49
C ARG A 118 1.25 16.63 16.10
N LEU A 119 0.74 17.46 15.20
CA LEU A 119 1.30 17.61 13.85
C LEU A 119 2.74 18.12 13.88
N ASN A 120 3.02 19.10 14.75
CA ASN A 120 4.36 19.61 14.99
C ASN A 120 5.29 18.55 15.56
N ARG A 121 4.83 17.64 16.43
CA ARG A 121 5.67 16.54 16.93
C ARG A 121 6.18 15.61 15.83
N HIS A 122 5.39 15.38 14.78
CA HIS A 122 5.74 14.41 13.72
C HIS A 122 6.29 15.04 12.45
N PHE A 123 5.89 16.28 12.15
CA PHE A 123 6.16 16.93 10.86
C PHE A 123 6.76 18.33 10.97
N ASP A 124 6.89 18.89 12.18
CA ASP A 124 7.37 20.27 12.40
C ASP A 124 6.65 21.31 11.51
N ILE A 125 5.32 21.23 11.43
CA ILE A 125 4.49 22.08 10.55
C ILE A 125 4.77 23.58 10.73
N ASP A 126 4.96 24.06 11.96
CA ASP A 126 5.25 25.46 12.26
C ASP A 126 6.62 25.93 11.74
N ARG A 127 7.53 25.00 11.47
CA ARG A 127 8.87 25.27 10.93
C ARG A 127 8.95 25.05 9.43
N ALA A 128 7.89 24.52 8.81
CA ALA A 128 7.84 24.32 7.38
C ALA A 128 7.76 25.67 6.64
N ARG A 129 8.36 25.75 5.44
CA ARG A 129 8.31 26.96 4.61
C ARG A 129 6.89 27.40 4.26
N ASN A 130 5.98 26.44 4.10
CA ASN A 130 4.56 26.69 3.83
C ASN A 130 3.70 25.72 4.66
N PRO A 131 3.35 26.10 5.91
CA PRO A 131 2.62 25.22 6.83
C PRO A 131 1.28 24.73 6.28
N ARG A 132 0.50 25.61 5.65
CA ARG A 132 -0.80 25.26 5.03
C ARG A 132 -0.62 24.21 3.94
N GLN A 133 0.29 24.46 2.99
CA GLN A 133 0.56 23.49 1.91
C GLN A 133 1.09 22.16 2.46
N GLY A 134 1.88 22.20 3.54
CA GLY A 134 2.30 21.00 4.28
C GLY A 134 1.12 20.18 4.77
N LEU A 135 0.16 20.79 5.46
CA LEU A 135 -1.05 20.11 5.94
C LEU A 135 -1.93 19.58 4.80
N GLU A 136 -2.13 20.36 3.74
CA GLU A 136 -2.90 19.94 2.56
C GLU A 136 -2.26 18.73 1.87
N ARG A 137 -0.92 18.69 1.79
CA ARG A 137 -0.18 17.54 1.31
C ARG A 137 -0.37 16.32 2.21
N LEU A 138 -0.25 16.48 3.53
CA LEU A 138 -0.48 15.37 4.47
C LEU A 138 -1.89 14.80 4.30
N LEU A 139 -2.90 15.68 4.24
CA LEU A 139 -4.29 15.28 4.03
C LEU A 139 -4.48 14.55 2.70
N SER A 140 -3.91 15.06 1.61
CA SER A 140 -3.98 14.41 0.29
C SER A 140 -3.39 13.00 0.30
N VAL A 141 -2.28 12.79 1.00
CA VAL A 141 -1.67 11.46 1.13
C VAL A 141 -2.60 10.51 1.90
N PHE A 142 -3.14 10.92 3.04
CA PHE A 142 -4.09 10.11 3.80
C PHE A 142 -5.40 9.83 3.03
N ASP A 143 -5.88 10.79 2.24
CA ASP A 143 -7.01 10.57 1.33
C ASP A 143 -6.71 9.50 0.29
N ASN A 144 -5.50 9.49 -0.27
CA ASN A 144 -5.10 8.44 -1.19
C ASN A 144 -4.97 7.08 -0.51
N MET A 145 -4.48 7.04 0.73
CA MET A 145 -4.47 5.82 1.54
C MET A 145 -5.88 5.27 1.77
N GLU A 146 -6.86 6.12 2.14
CA GLU A 146 -8.25 5.65 2.31
C GLU A 146 -8.85 5.19 0.96
N LYS A 147 -8.53 5.87 -0.16
CA LYS A 147 -8.97 5.45 -1.50
C LYS A 147 -8.44 4.08 -1.91
N VAL A 148 -7.28 3.66 -1.41
CA VAL A 148 -6.78 2.28 -1.62
C VAL A 148 -7.79 1.26 -1.12
N PHE A 149 -8.44 1.51 0.02
CA PHE A 149 -9.45 0.61 0.61
C PHE A 149 -10.84 0.71 -0.04
N GLN A 150 -11.10 1.72 -0.86
CA GLN A 150 -12.45 2.04 -1.33
C GLN A 150 -12.72 1.70 -2.81
N ARG A 151 -11.71 1.33 -3.61
CA ARG A 151 -11.91 1.16 -5.06
C ARG A 151 -12.66 -0.14 -5.40
N PRO A 152 -13.86 -0.10 -6.01
CA PRO A 152 -14.50 -1.30 -6.52
C PRO A 152 -13.80 -1.79 -7.81
N GLY A 153 -13.82 -3.11 -8.07
CA GLY A 153 -13.34 -3.68 -9.35
C GLY A 153 -12.08 -4.57 -9.28
N GLY A 154 -11.62 -4.93 -8.08
CA GLY A 154 -10.66 -6.03 -7.89
C GLY A 154 -9.20 -5.70 -8.17
N MET A 155 -8.87 -4.47 -8.59
CA MET A 155 -7.48 -4.03 -8.67
C MET A 155 -6.97 -3.38 -7.38
N TRP A 156 -7.83 -2.75 -6.54
CA TRP A 156 -7.45 -2.15 -5.24
C TRP A 156 -8.56 -2.25 -4.19
N GLY A 157 -8.17 -2.43 -2.93
CA GLY A 157 -8.92 -2.91 -1.76
C GLY A 157 -7.92 -3.67 -0.88
N ASP A 158 -8.34 -4.63 -0.08
CA ASP A 158 -7.45 -5.58 0.61
C ASP A 158 -6.53 -6.38 -0.35
N LYS A 159 -6.91 -6.49 -1.63
CA LYS A 159 -6.08 -7.05 -2.73
C LYS A 159 -4.88 -6.19 -3.13
N ALA A 160 -4.80 -4.97 -2.61
CA ALA A 160 -3.61 -4.13 -2.70
C ALA A 160 -2.38 -4.78 -2.06
N PHE A 161 -2.63 -5.64 -1.07
CA PHE A 161 -1.62 -6.28 -0.24
C PHE A 161 -1.48 -7.73 -0.65
N VAL A 162 -0.27 -8.12 -1.06
CA VAL A 162 0.02 -9.47 -1.55
C VAL A 162 1.18 -10.06 -0.77
N LEU A 163 1.06 -11.32 -0.38
CA LEU A 163 2.18 -12.08 0.17
C LEU A 163 3.26 -12.25 -0.90
N TYR A 164 4.43 -11.69 -0.64
CA TYR A 164 5.61 -11.86 -1.46
C TYR A 164 6.22 -13.23 -1.22
N LYS A 165 6.34 -14.02 -2.30
CA LYS A 165 6.88 -15.39 -2.28
C LYS A 165 8.31 -15.50 -2.83
N GLY A 166 8.95 -14.37 -3.16
CA GLY A 166 10.32 -14.38 -3.68
C GLY A 166 11.38 -14.35 -2.57
N ASN A 167 12.64 -14.44 -2.97
CA ASN A 167 13.77 -14.30 -2.06
C ASN A 167 14.04 -12.81 -1.78
N ILE A 168 13.82 -12.38 -0.55
CA ILE A 168 14.18 -11.05 -0.07
C ILE A 168 14.99 -11.16 1.22
N HIS A 169 15.71 -10.09 1.58
CA HIS A 169 16.39 -10.03 2.87
C HIS A 169 15.40 -10.34 4.00
N ARG A 170 15.82 -11.25 4.90
CA ARG A 170 14.96 -11.86 5.93
C ARG A 170 14.37 -10.87 6.94
N ASP A 171 14.88 -9.65 6.98
CA ASP A 171 14.49 -8.57 7.88
C ASP A 171 13.42 -7.63 7.29
N ARG A 172 13.22 -7.65 5.96
CA ARG A 172 12.25 -6.76 5.33
C ARG A 172 10.84 -7.32 5.49
N VAL A 173 9.95 -6.54 6.08
CA VAL A 173 8.60 -6.96 6.45
C VAL A 173 7.53 -6.55 5.43
N GLY A 174 7.80 -5.48 4.69
CA GLY A 174 6.98 -4.98 3.59
C GLY A 174 7.85 -4.25 2.57
N PHE A 175 7.30 -4.01 1.38
CA PHE A 175 7.81 -3.04 0.43
C PHE A 175 6.74 -2.68 -0.62
N THR A 176 6.96 -1.56 -1.28
CA THR A 176 6.17 -1.15 -2.44
C THR A 176 6.99 -0.30 -3.42
N SER A 177 6.41 0.03 -4.57
CA SER A 177 6.97 1.04 -5.46
C SER A 177 6.54 2.44 -5.00
N LEU A 178 7.48 3.39 -4.98
CA LEU A 178 7.18 4.79 -4.71
C LEU A 178 6.13 5.30 -5.71
N GLY A 179 5.00 5.78 -5.20
CA GLY A 179 3.90 6.29 -6.01
C GLY A 179 3.14 5.21 -6.79
N GLY A 180 3.22 3.95 -6.36
CA GLY A 180 2.50 2.82 -6.97
C GLY A 180 0.98 3.06 -7.13
N PHE A 181 0.38 3.91 -6.29
CA PHE A 181 -1.02 4.33 -6.40
C PHE A 181 -1.37 4.93 -7.78
N TYR A 182 -0.38 5.56 -8.41
CA TYR A 182 -0.51 6.25 -9.70
C TYR A 182 0.00 5.41 -10.89
N LEU A 183 0.38 4.14 -10.66
CA LEU A 183 1.01 3.28 -11.68
C LEU A 183 0.19 2.00 -11.99
N PRO A 184 -1.14 2.09 -12.21
CA PRO A 184 -1.97 0.90 -12.35
C PRO A 184 -1.54 0.03 -13.53
N GLY A 185 -1.37 -1.26 -13.28
CA GLY A 185 -0.92 -2.24 -14.28
C GLY A 185 0.55 -2.12 -14.70
N SER A 186 1.32 -1.21 -14.09
CA SER A 186 2.74 -1.07 -14.40
C SER A 186 3.56 -2.19 -13.78
N ILE A 187 4.61 -2.62 -14.48
CA ILE A 187 5.49 -3.72 -14.07
C ILE A 187 6.94 -3.20 -14.04
N SER A 188 7.65 -3.47 -12.95
CA SER A 188 9.06 -3.11 -12.78
C SER A 188 9.98 -3.99 -13.62
N ARG A 189 11.26 -3.61 -13.70
CA ARG A 189 12.30 -4.44 -14.36
C ARG A 189 12.44 -5.82 -13.71
N GLN A 190 12.16 -5.91 -12.42
CA GLN A 190 12.15 -7.15 -11.64
C GLN A 190 10.86 -7.97 -11.82
N LYS A 191 10.01 -7.61 -12.80
CA LYS A 191 8.72 -8.27 -13.09
C LYS A 191 7.73 -8.23 -11.92
N LEU A 192 7.84 -7.22 -11.06
CA LEU A 192 6.88 -6.99 -9.97
C LEU A 192 5.89 -5.92 -10.38
N ARG A 193 4.63 -6.07 -9.99
CA ARG A 193 3.62 -5.04 -10.17
C ARG A 193 3.98 -3.84 -9.31
N GLN A 194 4.08 -2.67 -9.93
CA GLN A 194 4.38 -1.43 -9.22
C GLN A 194 3.15 -0.89 -8.50
N ASP A 195 1.98 -1.26 -9.00
CA ASP A 195 0.73 -1.19 -8.29
C ASP A 195 0.60 -2.47 -7.43
N THR A 196 1.45 -2.68 -6.43
CA THR A 196 1.24 -3.70 -5.38
C THR A 196 2.00 -3.31 -4.11
N ILE A 197 1.41 -3.55 -2.95
CA ILE A 197 2.11 -3.54 -1.66
C ILE A 197 2.42 -4.99 -1.31
N TYR A 198 3.70 -5.30 -1.23
CA TYR A 198 4.20 -6.63 -0.98
C TYR A 198 4.51 -6.78 0.51
N ILE A 199 3.87 -7.76 1.15
CA ILE A 199 4.15 -8.13 2.54
C ILE A 199 4.93 -9.43 2.53
N THR A 200 5.98 -9.53 3.33
CA THR A 200 6.84 -10.72 3.33
C THR A 200 6.43 -11.69 4.43
N SER A 201 6.98 -12.91 4.40
CA SER A 201 6.84 -13.85 5.52
C SER A 201 7.43 -13.33 6.83
N ALA A 202 8.41 -12.42 6.76
CA ALA A 202 8.98 -11.79 7.95
C ALA A 202 7.92 -11.01 8.74
N PHE A 203 6.93 -10.40 8.08
CA PHE A 203 5.81 -9.74 8.75
C PHE A 203 5.03 -10.70 9.67
N ALA A 204 4.69 -11.88 9.15
CA ALA A 204 3.96 -12.89 9.89
C ALA A 204 4.75 -13.36 11.13
N VAL A 205 6.06 -13.53 10.99
CA VAL A 205 6.94 -14.05 12.06
C VAL A 205 7.26 -12.98 13.12
N THR A 206 7.46 -11.72 12.71
CA THR A 206 8.08 -10.71 13.59
C THR A 206 7.09 -9.70 14.16
N ILE A 207 5.95 -9.49 13.48
CA ILE A 207 5.08 -8.32 13.68
C ILE A 207 3.62 -8.69 13.87
N ALA A 208 3.15 -9.80 13.30
CA ALA A 208 1.73 -10.11 13.27
C ALA A 208 1.02 -10.13 14.62
N GLY A 209 1.68 -10.60 15.69
CA GLY A 209 1.13 -10.58 17.04
C GLY A 209 1.15 -9.19 17.72
N LYS A 210 1.82 -8.21 17.11
CA LYS A 210 2.02 -6.84 17.63
C LYS A 210 1.10 -5.89 16.88
N GLN A 211 -0.16 -5.80 17.29
CA GLN A 211 -1.24 -5.03 16.65
C GLN A 211 -0.84 -3.64 16.14
N ARG A 212 -0.14 -2.85 16.97
CA ARG A 212 0.29 -1.51 16.56
C ARG A 212 1.41 -1.54 15.51
N ALA A 213 2.32 -2.50 15.63
CA ALA A 213 3.46 -2.61 14.75
C ALA A 213 3.05 -3.16 13.36
N GLY A 214 2.07 -4.06 13.32
CA GLY A 214 1.47 -4.54 12.08
C GLY A 214 0.77 -3.43 11.32
N ALA A 215 -0.14 -2.70 11.99
CA ALA A 215 -0.78 -1.53 11.41
C ALA A 215 0.22 -0.45 11.01
N GLY A 216 1.24 -0.18 11.82
CA GLY A 216 2.31 0.78 11.53
C GLY A 216 3.09 0.44 10.26
N THR A 217 3.43 -0.84 10.07
CA THR A 217 4.08 -1.31 8.82
C THR A 217 3.19 -1.06 7.61
N ILE A 218 1.89 -1.38 7.72
CA ILE A 218 0.93 -1.13 6.62
C ILE A 218 0.85 0.35 6.29
N LEU A 219 0.78 1.22 7.31
CA LEU A 219 0.75 2.67 7.13
C LEU A 219 2.04 3.21 6.50
N HIS A 220 3.20 2.66 6.89
CA HIS A 220 4.50 3.00 6.35
C HIS A 220 4.55 2.68 4.84
N GLU A 221 4.21 1.44 4.47
CA GLU A 221 4.18 1.04 3.06
C GLU A 221 3.15 1.83 2.25
N LEU A 222 1.98 2.10 2.83
CA LEU A 222 0.98 2.96 2.20
C LEU A 222 1.50 4.37 1.94
N ALA A 223 2.38 4.91 2.79
CA ALA A 223 2.95 6.24 2.60
C ALA A 223 3.88 6.30 1.39
N HIS A 224 4.72 5.27 1.20
CA HIS A 224 5.48 5.11 -0.05
C HIS A 224 4.57 4.94 -1.26
N PHE A 225 3.57 4.05 -1.16
CA PHE A 225 2.67 3.71 -2.24
C PHE A 225 1.86 4.91 -2.74
N CYS A 226 1.36 5.71 -1.80
CA CYS A 226 0.56 6.91 -2.04
C CYS A 226 1.41 8.18 -2.20
N SER A 227 2.74 8.07 -2.20
CA SER A 227 3.59 9.24 -2.46
C SER A 227 3.27 9.80 -3.85
N GLY A 228 3.10 11.12 -3.94
CA GLY A 228 2.70 11.78 -5.17
C GLY A 228 3.68 11.51 -6.33
N PRO A 229 3.31 11.89 -7.57
CA PRO A 229 4.23 11.80 -8.70
C PRO A 229 5.53 12.58 -8.42
N GLN A 230 6.65 12.14 -9.01
CA GLN A 230 8.04 12.60 -8.72
C GLN A 230 8.19 14.11 -8.46
N ASN A 231 7.46 14.94 -9.19
CA ASN A 231 7.53 16.40 -9.12
C ASN A 231 7.07 17.00 -7.77
N PHE A 232 6.37 16.23 -6.93
CA PHE A 232 5.95 16.67 -5.59
C PHE A 232 6.88 16.15 -4.48
N GLY A 233 7.93 15.40 -4.83
CA GLY A 233 8.85 14.75 -3.89
C GLY A 233 8.25 13.49 -3.29
N HIS A 234 8.97 12.38 -3.41
CA HIS A 234 8.54 11.10 -2.86
C HIS A 234 8.57 11.08 -1.34
N ILE A 235 7.72 10.24 -0.76
CA ILE A 235 7.84 9.83 0.64
C ILE A 235 8.76 8.61 0.62
N VAL A 236 9.90 8.73 1.28
CA VAL A 236 11.02 7.77 1.33
C VAL A 236 11.38 7.47 2.80
N ASP A 237 12.45 6.72 3.00
CA ASP A 237 12.95 6.33 4.33
C ASP A 237 14.15 7.20 4.73
N HIS A 238 13.87 8.42 5.20
CA HIS A 238 14.92 9.27 5.75
C HIS A 238 15.39 8.79 7.13
N ALA A 239 14.48 8.21 7.92
CA ALA A 239 14.78 7.61 9.21
C ALA A 239 13.69 6.62 9.64
N TYR A 240 14.11 5.53 10.26
CA TYR A 240 13.25 4.62 11.02
C TYR A 240 13.34 4.95 12.52
N GLY A 241 12.28 4.65 13.28
CA GLY A 241 12.25 4.89 14.73
C GLY A 241 11.01 5.61 15.24
N ASN A 242 10.97 5.91 16.55
CA ASN A 242 9.97 6.84 17.11
C ASN A 242 10.28 8.23 16.68
N ARG A 243 9.25 9.05 16.78
CA ARG A 243 9.40 10.50 16.81
C ARG A 243 10.51 10.95 17.77
N ASP A 244 10.73 10.26 18.89
CA ASP A 244 11.70 10.60 19.93
C ASP A 244 13.10 10.01 19.66
N GLN A 245 13.26 9.16 18.64
CA GLN A 245 14.57 8.63 18.26
C GLN A 245 15.42 9.72 17.61
N PRO A 246 16.72 9.83 17.93
CA PRO A 246 17.56 10.90 17.42
C PRO A 246 17.55 11.03 15.90
N LYS A 247 17.48 9.92 15.17
CA LYS A 247 17.45 9.94 13.69
C LYS A 247 16.20 10.63 13.13
N VAL A 248 15.05 10.46 13.78
CA VAL A 248 13.78 11.07 13.36
C VAL A 248 13.69 12.53 13.86
N LEU A 249 14.15 12.80 15.09
CA LEU A 249 14.15 14.15 15.68
C LEU A 249 14.96 15.15 14.85
N HIS A 250 16.11 14.74 14.31
CA HIS A 250 17.01 15.60 13.56
C HIS A 250 16.62 15.81 12.09
N LEU A 251 15.54 15.19 11.61
CA LEU A 251 15.04 15.47 10.26
C LEU A 251 14.55 16.92 10.17
N SER A 252 14.81 17.56 9.02
CA SER A 252 14.19 18.85 8.69
C SER A 252 12.67 18.67 8.54
N PRO A 253 11.88 19.75 8.64
CA PRO A 253 10.44 19.69 8.37
C PRO A 253 10.11 19.06 7.01
N GLU A 254 10.89 19.40 5.97
CA GLU A 254 10.74 18.83 4.63
C GLU A 254 11.00 17.31 4.63
N HIS A 255 12.08 16.85 5.27
CA HIS A 255 12.37 15.42 5.37
C HIS A 255 11.33 14.68 6.21
N LYS A 256 10.79 15.28 7.28
CA LYS A 256 9.69 14.68 8.06
C LYS A 256 8.44 14.49 7.21
N MET A 257 8.07 15.49 6.39
CA MET A 257 6.96 15.40 5.43
C MET A 257 7.23 14.44 4.25
N GLN A 258 8.48 14.00 4.08
CA GLN A 258 8.91 13.02 3.09
C GLN A 258 9.33 11.69 3.72
N ASN A 259 9.09 11.46 5.02
CA ASN A 259 9.51 10.25 5.71
C ASN A 259 8.31 9.34 6.00
N ALA A 260 8.29 8.12 5.45
CA ALA A 260 7.18 7.18 5.62
C ALA A 260 6.90 6.87 7.10
N GLU A 261 7.95 6.75 7.91
CA GLU A 261 7.84 6.50 9.34
C GLU A 261 7.10 7.62 10.09
N CYS A 262 7.22 8.88 9.65
CA CYS A 262 6.48 9.99 10.25
C CYS A 262 4.97 9.87 10.02
N TYR A 263 4.54 9.41 8.84
CA TYR A 263 3.12 9.17 8.55
C TYR A 263 2.54 8.06 9.41
N ALA A 264 3.26 6.94 9.53
CA ALA A 264 2.82 5.81 10.31
C ALA A 264 2.79 6.13 11.81
N ASN A 265 3.83 6.77 12.36
CA ASN A 265 3.86 7.24 13.76
C ASN A 265 2.73 8.21 14.08
N TYR A 266 2.49 9.19 13.20
CA TYR A 266 1.40 10.14 13.38
C TYR A 266 0.04 9.44 13.38
N ALA A 267 -0.26 8.62 12.39
CA ALA A 267 -1.55 7.95 12.27
C ALA A 267 -1.82 7.00 13.44
N ILE A 268 -0.82 6.24 13.90
CA ILE A 268 -0.95 5.38 15.08
C ILE A 268 -1.20 6.21 16.34
N GLU A 269 -0.49 7.32 16.54
CA GLU A 269 -0.72 8.19 17.69
C GLU A 269 -2.14 8.76 17.70
N VAL A 270 -2.62 9.24 16.56
CA VAL A 270 -3.97 9.81 16.47
C VAL A 270 -5.03 8.73 16.67
N GLY A 271 -4.87 7.57 16.03
CA GLY A 271 -5.86 6.49 16.07
C GLY A 271 -5.93 5.74 17.40
N THR A 272 -4.83 5.73 18.17
CA THR A 272 -4.74 4.94 19.43
C THR A 272 -4.50 5.78 20.68
N GLY A 273 -4.19 7.06 20.55
CA GLY A 273 -3.77 7.93 21.65
C GLY A 273 -2.34 7.67 22.16
N SER A 274 -1.57 6.79 21.52
CA SER A 274 -0.23 6.38 21.95
C SER A 274 0.77 6.43 20.81
N ALA A 275 1.89 7.11 21.01
CA ALA A 275 2.88 7.41 19.98
C ALA A 275 3.84 6.25 19.64
N ALA A 276 3.72 5.10 20.30
CA ALA A 276 4.70 4.01 20.19
C ALA A 276 4.12 2.77 19.48
N TYR A 277 4.71 2.44 18.33
CA TYR A 277 4.75 1.11 17.77
C TYR A 277 6.20 0.84 17.32
N TYR A 278 6.96 0.01 18.03
CA TYR A 278 8.33 -0.32 17.60
C TYR A 278 8.37 -1.65 16.87
N LEU A 279 8.98 -1.62 15.69
CA LEU A 279 9.33 -2.78 14.88
C LEU A 279 10.75 -3.28 15.20
N TRP A 280 11.62 -2.40 15.72
CA TRP A 280 13.03 -2.70 15.98
C TRP A 280 13.50 -1.97 17.24
N SER A 281 13.85 -2.74 18.26
CA SER A 281 14.69 -2.38 19.40
C SER A 281 15.86 -3.35 19.43
#